data_AF-A0A1Q5UIU3-F1
#
_entry.id   AF-A0A1Q5UIU3-F1
#
_cell.length_a   1.000
_cell.length_b   1.000
_cell.length_c   1.000
_cell.angle_alpha   90.00
_cell.angle_beta   90.00
_cell.angle_gamma   90.00
#
_symmetry.space_group_name_H-M   'P 1'
#
loop_
_entity.id
_entity.type
_entity.pdbx_description
1 polymer ?
#
loop_
_entity_poly.entity_id
_entity_poly.type
_entity_poly.pdbx_seq_one_letter_code
_entity_poly.pdbx_strand_id
1 'polypeptide(L)'
;MGSIAPEALEDAAQSAKIAAFIQNHPVAISLRNDPDYTELQPHLKVAERYRAQNFMTGALTGLQKISVPPYVFSKKNGEGLVMIMHLGQNMCDYPEIVHNGLIAALFDEGLARCCFAALPNKVGVTANLNIEHHQPLMADSYIVLSAETTKLQGRKAWGYSRIETLPIDGQETSLIAEARGLFIEPKQIAVSFVRNIYLDAWD
;
A
#
# COMPACT_ATOMS: atom_id res chain seq x y z
N MET A 1 -26.15 25.78 8.88
CA MET A 1 -25.42 25.04 7.82
C MET A 1 -24.16 25.85 7.52
N GLY A 2 -23.02 25.44 8.07
CA GLY A 2 -21.75 26.12 7.80
C GLY A 2 -21.30 25.77 6.38
N SER A 3 -21.01 26.78 5.56
CA SER A 3 -20.42 26.57 4.24
C SER A 3 -19.08 25.85 4.39
N ILE A 4 -18.89 24.78 3.63
CA ILE A 4 -17.58 24.12 3.50
C ILE A 4 -16.61 25.16 2.94
N ALA A 5 -15.43 25.29 3.52
CA ALA A 5 -14.42 26.24 3.06
C ALA A 5 -14.04 25.93 1.59
N PRO A 6 -13.83 26.95 0.73
CA PRO A 6 -13.47 26.75 -0.68
C PRO A 6 -12.27 25.83 -0.91
N GLU A 7 -11.27 25.90 -0.03
CA GLU A 7 -10.07 25.06 -0.05
C GLU A 7 -10.40 23.57 0.14
N ALA A 8 -11.31 23.23 1.05
CA ALA A 8 -11.74 21.84 1.26
C ALA A 8 -12.52 21.27 0.05
N LEU A 9 -13.17 22.13 -0.74
CA LEU A 9 -13.83 21.73 -1.99
C LEU A 9 -12.80 21.46 -3.10
N GLU A 10 -11.76 22.28 -3.18
CA GLU A 10 -10.66 22.12 -4.13
C GLU A 10 -9.85 20.86 -3.82
N ASP A 11 -9.55 20.61 -2.55
CA ASP A 11 -8.86 19.41 -2.08
C ASP A 11 -9.63 18.14 -2.46
N ALA A 12 -10.94 18.13 -2.22
CA ALA A 12 -11.81 17.01 -2.57
C ALA A 12 -11.85 16.77 -4.09
N ALA A 13 -11.89 17.85 -4.88
CA ALA A 13 -11.85 17.75 -6.35
C ALA A 13 -10.51 17.17 -6.84
N GLN A 14 -9.39 17.54 -6.21
CA GLN A 14 -8.07 17.04 -6.57
C GLN A 14 -7.92 15.56 -6.20
N SER A 15 -8.30 15.15 -4.99
CA SER A 15 -8.32 13.74 -4.59
C SER A 15 -9.22 12.92 -5.52
N ALA A 16 -10.38 13.44 -5.94
CA ALA A 16 -11.26 12.76 -6.89
C ALA A 16 -10.61 12.55 -8.26
N LYS A 17 -9.85 13.54 -8.78
CA LYS A 17 -9.09 13.39 -10.03
C LYS A 17 -8.01 12.32 -9.91
N ILE A 18 -7.25 12.30 -8.81
CA ILE A 18 -6.21 11.29 -8.54
C ILE A 18 -6.83 9.90 -8.47
N ALA A 19 -7.94 9.74 -7.74
CA ALA A 19 -8.66 8.46 -7.67
C ALA A 19 -9.18 8.03 -9.03
N ALA A 20 -9.78 8.94 -9.80
CA ALA A 20 -10.29 8.65 -11.14
C ALA A 20 -9.16 8.25 -12.10
N PHE A 21 -7.99 8.87 -12.01
CA PHE A 21 -6.82 8.47 -12.78
C PHE A 21 -6.44 7.02 -12.50
N ILE A 22 -6.29 6.64 -11.23
CA ILE A 22 -5.93 5.27 -10.84
C ILE A 22 -7.01 4.27 -11.29
N GLN A 23 -8.30 4.57 -11.04
CA GLN A 23 -9.41 3.67 -11.36
C GLN A 23 -9.49 3.33 -12.85
N ASN A 24 -9.23 4.32 -13.70
CA ASN A 24 -9.32 4.22 -15.15
C ASN A 24 -7.97 3.86 -15.81
N HIS A 25 -6.91 3.69 -15.03
CA HIS A 25 -5.60 3.33 -15.57
C HIS A 25 -5.63 1.90 -16.17
N PRO A 26 -5.01 1.66 -17.35
CA PRO A 26 -5.02 0.33 -17.98
C PRO A 26 -4.54 -0.81 -17.07
N VAL A 27 -3.54 -0.55 -16.22
CA VAL A 27 -3.05 -1.53 -15.24
C VAL A 27 -4.15 -1.90 -14.22
N ALA A 28 -4.87 -0.92 -13.67
CA ALA A 28 -5.94 -1.18 -12.71
C ALA A 28 -7.12 -1.92 -13.36
N ILE A 29 -7.48 -1.53 -14.59
CA ILE A 29 -8.52 -2.21 -15.38
C ILE A 29 -8.11 -3.67 -15.66
N SER A 30 -6.86 -3.91 -16.06
CA SER A 30 -6.35 -5.26 -16.30
C SER A 30 -6.42 -6.13 -15.04
N LEU A 31 -5.97 -5.61 -13.89
CA LEU A 31 -6.01 -6.34 -12.62
C LEU A 31 -7.45 -6.63 -12.18
N ARG A 32 -8.39 -5.71 -12.43
CA ARG A 32 -9.82 -5.89 -12.12
C ARG A 32 -10.50 -6.95 -13.00
N ASN A 33 -10.03 -7.11 -14.23
CA ASN A 33 -10.54 -8.12 -15.16
C ASN A 33 -9.87 -9.49 -14.99
N ASP A 34 -8.81 -9.58 -14.21
CA ASP A 34 -8.11 -10.84 -13.90
C ASP A 34 -8.83 -11.57 -12.76
N PRO A 35 -9.37 -12.78 -12.98
CA PRO A 35 -10.14 -13.52 -11.97
C PRO A 35 -9.29 -13.99 -10.78
N ASP A 36 -7.96 -13.97 -10.88
CA ASP A 36 -7.07 -14.31 -9.76
C ASP A 36 -7.00 -13.20 -8.72
N TYR A 37 -7.35 -11.96 -9.08
CA TYR A 37 -7.26 -10.80 -8.20
C TYR A 37 -8.61 -10.39 -7.62
N THR A 38 -8.58 -9.89 -6.39
CA THR A 38 -9.70 -9.22 -5.74
C THR A 38 -9.27 -7.80 -5.34
N GLU A 39 -10.04 -6.81 -5.76
CA GLU A 39 -9.81 -5.41 -5.43
C GLU A 39 -10.39 -5.04 -4.06
N LEU A 40 -9.57 -4.36 -3.24
CA LEU A 40 -9.90 -3.90 -1.90
C LEU A 40 -9.28 -2.52 -1.65
N GLN A 41 -9.89 -1.76 -0.73
CA GLN A 41 -9.30 -0.54 -0.18
C GLN A 41 -9.20 -0.67 1.35
N PRO A 42 -8.17 -1.35 1.87
CA PRO A 42 -8.10 -1.69 3.30
C PRO A 42 -8.02 -0.47 4.23
N HIS A 43 -7.51 0.65 3.72
CA HIS A 43 -7.40 1.89 4.48
C HIS A 43 -8.77 2.47 4.86
N LEU A 44 -9.81 2.17 4.08
CA LEU A 44 -11.20 2.53 4.38
C LEU A 44 -11.84 1.62 5.45
N LYS A 45 -11.24 0.44 5.71
CA LYS A 45 -11.73 -0.55 6.69
C LYS A 45 -11.16 -0.35 8.10
N VAL A 46 -10.29 0.63 8.31
CA VAL A 46 -9.79 0.99 9.65
C VAL A 46 -10.91 1.68 10.42
N ALA A 47 -11.22 1.16 11.61
CA ALA A 47 -12.26 1.73 12.46
C ALA A 47 -11.91 3.19 12.82
N GLU A 48 -12.92 4.06 12.78
CA GLU A 48 -12.75 5.52 12.88
C GLU A 48 -11.92 5.94 14.11
N ARG A 49 -12.19 5.33 15.27
CA ARG A 49 -11.47 5.60 16.53
C ARG A 49 -9.96 5.36 16.48
N TYR A 50 -9.48 4.54 15.54
CA TYR A 50 -8.05 4.22 15.38
C TYR A 50 -7.40 4.98 14.22
N ARG A 51 -8.18 5.55 13.29
CA ARG A 51 -7.66 6.13 12.05
C ARG A 51 -6.65 7.24 12.32
N ALA A 52 -6.96 8.16 13.25
CA ALA A 52 -6.07 9.27 13.60
C ALA A 52 -4.72 8.81 14.21
N GLN A 53 -4.68 7.65 14.86
CA GLN A 53 -3.48 7.11 15.52
C GLN A 53 -2.75 6.07 14.64
N ASN A 54 -3.33 5.71 13.48
CA ASN A 54 -2.76 4.72 12.58
C ASN A 54 -1.69 5.38 11.70
N PHE A 55 -0.52 4.75 11.61
CA PHE A 55 0.61 5.30 10.87
C PHE A 55 0.29 5.51 9.38
N MET A 56 -0.26 4.51 8.70
CA MET A 56 -0.57 4.60 7.27
C MET A 56 -1.79 5.49 7.00
N THR A 57 -2.94 5.12 7.59
CA THR A 57 -4.23 5.76 7.31
C THR A 57 -4.46 7.09 8.01
N GLY A 58 -3.64 7.43 9.00
CA GLY A 58 -3.66 8.70 9.71
C GLY A 58 -2.50 9.58 9.30
N ALA A 59 -1.29 9.26 9.79
CA ALA A 59 -0.14 10.16 9.65
C ALA A 59 0.28 10.37 8.18
N LEU A 60 0.20 9.33 7.35
CA LEU A 60 0.72 9.32 5.98
C LEU A 60 -0.35 9.49 4.88
N THR A 61 -1.64 9.52 5.22
CA THR A 61 -2.71 9.69 4.24
C THR A 61 -3.27 11.11 4.27
N GLY A 62 -3.61 11.65 3.10
CA GLY A 62 -4.18 12.99 2.93
C GLY A 62 -3.68 13.64 1.64
N LEU A 63 -4.34 14.72 1.22
CA LEU A 63 -3.89 15.47 0.04
C LEU A 63 -2.43 15.92 0.22
N GLN A 64 -1.64 15.81 -0.84
CA GLN A 64 -0.18 15.97 -0.85
C GLN A 64 0.63 14.92 -0.06
N LYS A 65 0.00 13.89 0.52
CA LYS A 65 0.68 12.72 1.12
C LYS A 65 0.44 11.48 0.25
N ILE A 66 0.18 10.31 0.85
CA ILE A 66 -0.56 9.25 0.15
C ILE A 66 -1.96 9.80 -0.14
N SER A 67 -2.17 10.25 -1.38
CA SER A 67 -3.18 11.27 -1.67
C SER A 67 -4.61 10.75 -1.72
N VAL A 68 -4.75 9.45 -1.95
CA VAL A 68 -6.00 8.70 -1.83
C VAL A 68 -5.67 7.33 -1.20
N PRO A 69 -6.64 6.68 -0.54
CA PRO A 69 -6.48 5.28 -0.12
C PRO A 69 -5.94 4.42 -1.27
N PRO A 70 -4.87 3.63 -1.07
CA PRO A 70 -4.30 2.79 -2.11
C PRO A 70 -5.32 1.78 -2.64
N TYR A 71 -5.28 1.54 -3.94
CA TYR A 71 -6.03 0.47 -4.59
C TYR A 71 -5.23 -0.80 -4.48
N VAL A 72 -5.74 -1.80 -3.77
CA VAL A 72 -5.04 -3.05 -3.49
C VAL A 72 -5.73 -4.18 -4.23
N PHE A 73 -4.97 -4.91 -5.04
CA PHE A 73 -5.40 -6.11 -5.76
C PHE A 73 -4.65 -7.29 -5.17
N SER A 74 -5.36 -8.21 -4.53
CA SER A 74 -4.75 -9.36 -3.86
C SER A 74 -5.14 -10.66 -4.53
N LYS A 75 -4.17 -11.56 -4.71
CA LYS A 75 -4.44 -12.96 -5.03
C LYS A 75 -4.83 -13.73 -3.77
N LYS A 76 -5.48 -14.88 -3.97
CA LYS A 76 -5.83 -15.78 -2.88
C LYS A 76 -4.58 -16.28 -2.15
N ASN A 77 -4.75 -16.58 -0.87
CA ASN A 77 -3.74 -17.22 -0.02
C ASN A 77 -2.37 -16.52 0.02
N GLY A 78 -2.33 -15.22 -0.26
CA GLY A 78 -1.09 -14.43 -0.21
C GLY A 78 -0.08 -14.76 -1.32
N GLU A 79 -0.53 -15.33 -2.44
CA GLU A 79 0.35 -15.66 -3.57
C GLU A 79 0.94 -14.40 -4.23
N GLY A 80 0.17 -13.32 -4.29
CA GLY A 80 0.60 -12.05 -4.87
C GLY A 80 -0.31 -10.90 -4.50
N LEU A 81 0.23 -9.69 -4.62
CA LEU A 81 -0.45 -8.45 -4.29
C LEU A 81 0.09 -7.32 -5.16
N VAL A 82 -0.79 -6.43 -5.61
CA VAL A 82 -0.45 -5.19 -6.30
C VAL A 82 -1.14 -4.02 -5.62
N MET A 83 -0.40 -2.95 -5.32
CA MET A 83 -0.95 -1.70 -4.81
C MET A 83 -0.66 -0.58 -5.79
N ILE A 84 -1.67 0.24 -6.09
CA ILE A 84 -1.52 1.44 -6.91
C ILE A 84 -1.86 2.66 -6.04
N MET A 85 -0.98 3.65 -6.03
CA MET A 85 -1.12 4.84 -5.20
C MET A 85 -0.40 6.06 -5.79
N HIS A 86 -0.77 7.24 -5.31
CA HIS A 86 -0.15 8.52 -5.61
C HIS A 86 0.57 9.06 -4.37
N LEU A 87 1.81 9.52 -4.54
CA LEU A 87 2.63 10.09 -3.46
C LEU A 87 2.91 11.57 -3.71
N GLY A 88 2.35 12.44 -2.87
CA GLY A 88 2.52 13.89 -3.00
C GLY A 88 3.73 14.47 -2.25
N GLN A 89 3.91 15.78 -2.39
CA GLN A 89 5.09 16.53 -1.93
C GLN A 89 5.35 16.50 -0.41
N ASN A 90 4.33 16.30 0.42
CA ASN A 90 4.51 16.23 1.88
C ASN A 90 5.16 14.91 2.33
N MET A 91 5.46 14.00 1.40
CA MET A 91 6.21 12.77 1.65
C MET A 91 7.70 12.88 1.32
N CYS A 92 8.18 14.08 1.00
CA CYS A 92 9.55 14.32 0.61
C CYS A 92 10.51 14.50 1.79
N ASP A 93 11.78 14.13 1.57
CA ASP A 93 12.91 14.48 2.46
C ASP A 93 13.69 15.70 1.93
N TYR A 94 13.94 15.67 0.61
CA TYR A 94 14.56 16.74 -0.16
C TYR A 94 13.51 17.30 -1.13
N PRO A 95 13.61 18.57 -1.61
CA PRO A 95 12.68 19.10 -2.61
C PRO A 95 12.41 18.10 -3.74
N GLU A 96 11.13 17.75 -3.89
CA GLU A 96 10.58 16.84 -4.91
C GLU A 96 11.03 15.37 -4.83
N ILE A 97 11.85 14.96 -3.85
CA ILE A 97 12.30 13.55 -3.71
C ILE A 97 11.59 12.91 -2.53
N VAL A 98 10.78 11.88 -2.80
CA VAL A 98 10.07 11.10 -1.79
C VAL A 98 11.07 10.46 -0.81
N HIS A 99 10.78 10.58 0.48
CA HIS A 99 11.63 10.08 1.56
C HIS A 99 11.74 8.55 1.50
N ASN A 100 12.97 8.00 1.52
CA ASN A 100 13.20 6.55 1.45
C ASN A 100 12.56 5.76 2.60
N GLY A 101 12.39 6.38 3.76
CA GLY A 101 11.60 5.85 4.88
C GLY A 101 10.11 5.63 4.55
N LEU A 102 9.49 6.43 3.67
CA LEU A 102 8.15 6.12 3.17
C LEU A 102 8.19 4.89 2.26
N ILE A 103 9.16 4.81 1.35
CA ILE A 103 9.36 3.63 0.49
C ILE A 103 9.51 2.36 1.35
N ALA A 104 10.29 2.44 2.43
CA ALA A 104 10.43 1.34 3.39
C ALA A 104 9.11 0.97 4.08
N ALA A 105 8.33 1.97 4.52
CA ALA A 105 7.01 1.73 5.13
C ALA A 105 6.02 1.09 4.14
N LEU A 106 6.06 1.49 2.87
CA LEU A 106 5.23 0.90 1.81
C LEU A 106 5.63 -0.56 1.53
N PHE A 107 6.93 -0.86 1.50
CA PHE A 107 7.39 -2.25 1.39
C PHE A 107 6.95 -3.09 2.58
N ASP A 108 7.09 -2.57 3.81
CA ASP A 108 6.61 -3.27 5.00
C ASP A 108 5.11 -3.55 4.91
N GLU A 109 4.28 -2.55 4.58
CA GLU A 109 2.84 -2.73 4.44
C GLU A 109 2.48 -3.73 3.33
N GLY A 110 3.02 -3.56 2.12
CA GLY A 110 2.69 -4.39 0.96
C GLY A 110 3.11 -5.84 1.15
N LEU A 111 4.34 -6.07 1.63
CA LEU A 111 4.84 -7.41 1.92
C LEU A 111 4.12 -8.05 3.11
N ALA A 112 3.80 -7.29 4.17
CA ALA A 112 3.02 -7.81 5.29
C ALA A 112 1.63 -8.24 4.83
N ARG A 113 0.94 -7.42 4.02
CA ARG A 113 -0.37 -7.78 3.46
C ARG A 113 -0.32 -9.07 2.63
N CYS A 114 0.70 -9.21 1.79
CA CYS A 114 0.89 -10.41 0.99
C CYS A 114 1.23 -11.63 1.85
N CYS A 115 2.29 -11.55 2.65
CA CYS A 115 2.83 -12.67 3.42
C CYS A 115 1.88 -13.11 4.55
N PHE A 116 1.17 -12.19 5.20
CA PHE A 116 0.25 -12.55 6.28
C PHE A 116 -0.88 -13.41 5.75
N ALA A 117 -1.44 -13.09 4.58
CA ALA A 117 -2.50 -13.92 3.98
C ALA A 117 -2.05 -15.37 3.69
N ALA A 118 -0.74 -15.62 3.59
CA ALA A 118 -0.14 -16.93 3.40
C ALA A 118 0.23 -17.66 4.72
N LEU A 119 0.17 -16.98 5.87
CA LEU A 119 0.45 -17.57 7.18
C LEU A 119 -0.76 -18.35 7.72
N PRO A 120 -0.55 -19.43 8.50
CA PRO A 120 -1.63 -20.28 9.01
C PRO A 120 -2.77 -19.54 9.71
N ASN A 121 -2.43 -18.56 10.56
CA ASN A 121 -3.44 -17.76 11.28
C ASN A 121 -3.67 -16.37 10.68
N LYS A 122 -3.15 -16.11 9.48
CA LYS A 122 -3.26 -14.83 8.78
C LYS A 122 -2.75 -13.60 9.55
N VAL A 123 -1.81 -13.80 10.48
CA VAL A 123 -1.21 -12.73 11.29
C VAL A 123 0.29 -12.94 11.35
N GLY A 124 1.05 -11.85 11.31
CA GLY A 124 2.49 -11.90 11.51
C GLY A 124 3.06 -10.59 12.01
N VAL A 125 4.39 -10.60 12.15
CA VAL A 125 5.21 -9.42 12.38
C VAL A 125 6.41 -9.47 11.46
N THR A 126 6.92 -8.31 11.08
CA THR A 126 8.14 -8.17 10.29
C THR A 126 9.34 -8.53 11.16
N ALA A 127 10.13 -9.51 10.72
CA ALA A 127 11.36 -9.92 11.39
C ALA A 127 12.62 -9.40 10.67
N ASN A 128 12.54 -9.25 9.35
CA ASN A 128 13.59 -8.63 8.54
C ASN A 128 12.97 -7.96 7.32
N LEU A 129 13.52 -6.81 6.94
CA LEU A 129 13.23 -6.10 5.70
C LEU A 129 14.56 -5.59 5.15
N ASN A 130 14.90 -6.02 3.94
CA ASN A 130 16.09 -5.59 3.21
C ASN A 130 15.64 -4.91 1.92
N ILE A 131 16.14 -3.69 1.67
CA ILE A 131 15.68 -2.81 0.58
C ILE A 131 16.90 -2.39 -0.24
N GLU A 132 16.77 -2.50 -1.56
CA GLU A 132 17.73 -2.02 -2.54
C GLU A 132 17.10 -0.85 -3.29
N HIS A 133 17.65 0.35 -3.15
CA HIS A 133 17.22 1.54 -3.87
C HIS A 133 18.02 1.68 -5.17
N HIS A 134 17.31 1.78 -6.29
CA HIS A 134 17.91 1.88 -7.62
C HIS A 134 17.88 3.32 -8.15
N GLN A 135 16.79 4.04 -7.91
CA GLN A 135 16.56 5.39 -8.40
C GLN A 135 15.76 6.24 -7.40
N PRO A 136 15.92 7.58 -7.39
CA PRO A 136 15.06 8.46 -6.60
C PRO A 136 13.62 8.41 -7.12
N LEU A 137 12.66 8.43 -6.20
CA LEU A 137 11.24 8.58 -6.53
C LEU A 137 10.84 10.04 -6.44
N MET A 138 10.38 10.61 -7.54
CA MET A 138 9.90 11.97 -7.58
C MET A 138 8.52 12.09 -6.91
N ALA A 139 8.25 13.25 -6.30
CA ALA A 139 6.94 13.61 -5.79
C ALA A 139 5.90 13.71 -6.90
N ASP A 140 4.63 13.72 -6.50
CA ASP A 140 3.46 13.77 -7.39
C ASP A 140 3.46 12.64 -8.45
N SER A 141 4.12 11.53 -8.11
CA SER A 141 4.20 10.34 -8.94
C SER A 141 3.13 9.32 -8.54
N TYR A 142 2.63 8.62 -9.55
CA TYR A 142 1.87 7.39 -9.36
C TYR A 142 2.84 6.22 -9.38
N ILE A 143 2.65 5.27 -8.46
CA ILE A 143 3.49 4.08 -8.35
C ILE A 143 2.66 2.81 -8.34
N VAL A 144 3.34 1.72 -8.70
CA VAL A 144 2.88 0.35 -8.50
C VAL A 144 3.84 -0.34 -7.54
N LEU A 145 3.30 -0.87 -6.44
CA LEU A 145 4.00 -1.82 -5.59
C LEU A 145 3.47 -3.21 -5.89
N SER A 146 4.32 -4.12 -6.36
CA SER A 146 3.97 -5.54 -6.46
C SER A 146 4.69 -6.34 -5.39
N ALA A 147 4.03 -7.32 -4.79
CA ALA A 147 4.57 -8.22 -3.79
C ALA A 147 4.15 -9.66 -4.08
N GLU A 148 5.00 -10.61 -3.72
CA GLU A 148 4.73 -12.04 -3.81
C GLU A 148 5.31 -12.77 -2.60
N THR A 149 4.61 -13.82 -2.14
CA THR A 149 5.15 -14.73 -1.12
C THR A 149 6.02 -15.77 -1.82
N THR A 150 7.32 -15.72 -1.58
CA THR A 150 8.30 -16.57 -2.28
C THR A 150 8.56 -17.90 -1.57
N LYS A 151 8.31 -17.97 -0.26
CA LYS A 151 8.53 -19.19 0.53
C LYS A 151 7.69 -19.21 1.79
N LEU A 152 7.18 -20.39 2.14
CA LEU A 152 6.54 -20.69 3.42
C LEU A 152 7.29 -21.80 4.16
N GLN A 153 7.49 -21.61 5.47
CA GLN A 153 8.06 -22.64 6.34
C GLN A 153 7.53 -22.53 7.78
N GLY A 154 6.48 -23.30 8.07
CA GLY A 154 5.83 -23.29 9.38
C GLY A 154 5.25 -21.90 9.68
N ARG A 155 5.83 -21.21 10.67
CA ARG A 155 5.42 -19.85 11.09
C ARG A 155 6.14 -18.73 10.34
N LYS A 156 6.85 -19.02 9.25
CA LYS A 156 7.68 -18.06 8.52
C LYS A 156 7.21 -17.93 7.08
N ALA A 157 7.08 -16.69 6.62
CA ALA A 157 6.81 -16.34 5.24
C ALA A 157 7.90 -15.39 4.75
N TRP A 158 8.48 -15.68 3.59
CA TRP A 158 9.39 -14.77 2.89
C TRP A 158 8.65 -14.18 1.70
N GLY A 159 8.94 -12.92 1.40
CA GLY A 159 8.38 -12.25 0.25
C GLY A 159 9.40 -11.42 -0.51
N TYR A 160 9.09 -11.17 -1.77
CA TYR A 160 9.78 -10.24 -2.64
C TYR A 160 8.79 -9.15 -3.08
N SER A 161 9.27 -7.92 -3.19
CA SER A 161 8.46 -6.81 -3.66
C SER A 161 9.31 -5.82 -4.44
N ARG A 162 8.66 -5.10 -5.36
CA ARG A 162 9.26 -3.99 -6.11
C ARG A 162 8.30 -2.81 -6.16
N ILE A 163 8.87 -1.61 -6.21
CA ILE A 163 8.15 -0.37 -6.49
C ILE A 163 8.64 0.17 -7.82
N GLU A 164 7.69 0.40 -8.72
CA GLU A 164 7.91 0.98 -10.04
C GLU A 164 7.03 2.22 -10.20
N THR A 165 7.45 3.17 -11.04
CA THR A 165 6.53 4.23 -11.49
C THR A 165 5.41 3.63 -12.32
N LEU A 166 4.19 4.12 -12.13
CA LEU A 166 3.08 3.79 -13.01
C LEU A 166 3.29 4.53 -14.34
N PRO A 167 3.22 3.86 -15.50
CA PRO A 167 3.50 4.50 -16.78
C PRO A 167 2.40 5.51 -17.12
N ILE A 168 2.77 6.72 -17.50
CA ILE A 168 1.83 7.80 -17.87
C ILE A 168 2.18 8.27 -19.28
N ASP A 169 1.16 8.43 -20.14
CA ASP A 169 1.32 8.97 -21.50
C ASP A 169 2.38 8.27 -22.36
N GLY A 170 2.51 6.94 -22.22
CA GLY A 170 3.46 6.13 -22.99
C GLY A 170 4.90 6.17 -22.47
N GLN A 171 5.15 6.78 -21.31
CA GLN A 171 6.45 6.70 -20.64
C GLN A 171 6.76 5.27 -20.17
N GLU A 172 8.05 4.94 -20.17
CA GLU A 172 8.54 3.68 -19.60
C GLU A 172 8.42 3.70 -18.06
N THR A 173 8.23 2.52 -17.49
CA THR A 173 8.26 2.32 -16.04
C THR A 173 9.69 2.35 -15.53
N SER A 174 9.93 3.06 -14.43
CA SER A 174 11.23 3.09 -13.74
C SER A 174 11.18 2.22 -12.50
N LEU A 175 12.12 1.28 -12.36
CA LEU A 175 12.34 0.54 -11.12
C LEU A 175 12.98 1.47 -10.08
N ILE A 176 12.23 1.77 -9.02
CA ILE A 176 12.66 2.67 -7.96
C ILE A 176 13.44 1.91 -6.90
N ALA A 177 12.86 0.81 -6.42
CA ALA A 177 13.44 0.00 -5.36
C ALA A 177 12.87 -1.42 -5.40
N GLU A 178 13.60 -2.35 -4.80
CA GLU A 178 13.10 -3.69 -4.50
C GLU A 178 13.38 -4.06 -3.05
N ALA A 179 12.61 -5.01 -2.52
CA ALA A 179 12.72 -5.44 -1.14
C ALA A 179 12.53 -6.96 -0.99
N ARG A 180 13.25 -7.53 -0.04
CA ARG A 180 13.06 -8.89 0.46
C ARG A 180 12.69 -8.83 1.93
N GLY A 181 11.61 -9.50 2.30
CA GLY A 181 11.09 -9.49 3.66
C GLY A 181 10.97 -10.89 4.26
N LEU A 182 11.11 -10.97 5.59
CA LEU A 182 10.77 -12.14 6.40
C LEU A 182 9.72 -11.73 7.42
N PHE A 183 8.60 -12.44 7.40
CA PHE A 183 7.49 -12.27 8.31
C PHE A 183 7.30 -13.54 9.12
N ILE A 184 7.00 -13.38 10.40
CA ILE A 184 6.88 -14.50 11.34
C ILE A 184 5.55 -14.37 12.07
N GLU A 185 4.80 -15.47 12.18
CA GLU A 185 3.63 -15.57 13.05
C GLU A 185 4.09 -15.75 14.52
N PRO A 186 3.82 -14.79 15.43
CA PRO A 186 4.14 -14.96 16.85
C PRO A 186 3.42 -16.15 17.50
N LYS A 187 4.08 -16.82 18.45
CA LYS A 187 3.56 -18.04 19.10
C LYS A 187 2.32 -17.81 20.00
N GLN A 188 2.07 -16.58 20.45
CA GLN A 188 1.08 -16.25 21.48
C GLN A 188 0.21 -15.06 21.08
N ILE A 189 -0.38 -15.08 19.88
CA ILE A 189 -1.30 -14.01 19.48
C ILE A 189 -2.68 -14.25 20.09
N ALA A 190 -3.16 -13.26 20.84
CA ALA A 190 -4.60 -13.06 20.99
C ALA A 190 -5.12 -12.46 19.67
N VAL A 191 -5.64 -13.32 18.78
CA VAL A 191 -6.14 -12.95 17.43
C VAL A 191 -7.21 -11.84 17.50
N SER A 192 -7.82 -11.66 18.68
CA SER A 192 -8.79 -10.61 19.00
C SER A 192 -8.27 -9.17 18.82
N PHE A 193 -6.97 -8.90 19.00
CA PHE A 193 -6.47 -7.52 18.94
C PHE A 193 -6.44 -6.94 17.52
N VAL A 194 -6.02 -7.75 16.53
CA VAL A 194 -5.89 -7.31 15.13
C VAL A 194 -7.27 -7.13 14.46
N ARG A 195 -8.22 -8.03 14.73
CA ARG A 195 -9.60 -7.94 14.24
C ARG A 195 -10.35 -6.69 14.72
N ASN A 196 -9.97 -6.14 15.87
CA ASN A 196 -10.61 -4.94 16.41
C ASN A 196 -10.18 -3.65 15.69
N ILE A 197 -9.03 -3.64 15.00
CA ILE A 197 -8.48 -2.46 14.31
C ILE A 197 -8.96 -2.43 12.85
N TYR A 198 -8.91 -3.58 12.18
CA TYR A 198 -9.30 -3.74 10.79
C TYR A 198 -10.58 -4.58 10.70
N LEU A 199 -11.70 -3.94 10.39
CA LEU A 199 -12.98 -4.63 10.19
C LEU A 199 -12.88 -5.44 8.90
N ASP A 200 -12.90 -6.77 9.00
CA ASP A 200 -13.01 -7.71 7.88
C ASP A 200 -12.02 -7.45 6.72
N ALA A 201 -10.77 -7.05 7.04
CA ALA A 201 -9.75 -6.70 6.04
C ALA A 201 -8.89 -7.88 5.56
N TRP A 202 -9.11 -9.08 6.11
CA TRP A 202 -8.31 -10.28 5.88
C TRP A 202 -9.14 -11.51 5.47
N ASP A 203 -10.43 -11.29 5.19
CA ASP A 203 -11.36 -12.30 4.68
C ASP A 203 -11.32 -12.36 3.16
#